data_AF-A0A3N8PAB3-F1
#
_entry.id   AF-A0A3N8PAB3-F1
#
_cell.length_a   1.000
_cell.length_b   1.000
_cell.length_c   1.000
_cell.angle_alpha   90.00
_cell.angle_beta   90.00
_cell.angle_gamma   90.00
#
_symmetry.space_group_name_H-M   'P 1'
#
loop_
_entity.id
_entity.type
_entity.pdbx_description
1 polymer ?
#
loop_
_entity_poly.entity_id
_entity_poly.type
_entity_poly.pdbx_seq_one_letter_code
_entity_poly.pdbx_strand_id
1 'polypeptide(L)' 'MKLYEKFANDIERLIRQGVYRHGDRVPSVRQASQQHRISITTVLHAYLLLESR' A
#
# COMPACT_ATOMS: atom_id res chain seq x y z
N MET A 1 8.49 14.65 -0.11
CA MET A 1 8.12 13.21 -0.06
C MET A 1 6.95 13.00 -1.03
N LYS A 2 7.04 12.02 -1.93
CA LYS A 2 6.00 11.76 -2.94
C LYS A 2 4.82 11.01 -2.32
N LEU A 3 3.64 11.16 -2.92
CA LEU A 3 2.39 10.60 -2.38
C LEU A 3 2.44 9.08 -2.24
N TYR A 4 3.05 8.37 -3.21
CA TYR A 4 3.18 6.91 -3.15
C TYR A 4 4.12 6.45 -2.04
N GLU A 5 5.17 7.22 -1.71
CA GLU A 5 6.10 6.88 -0.63
C GLU A 5 5.41 6.99 0.73
N LYS A 6 4.58 8.03 0.90
CA LYS A 6 3.76 8.20 2.10
C LYS A 6 2.79 7.03 2.25
N PHE A 7 2.10 6.69 1.17
CA PHE A 7 1.15 5.57 1.18
C PHE A 7 1.83 4.22 1.45
N ALA A 8 3.01 3.97 0.87
CA ALA A 8 3.82 2.79 1.16
C ALA A 8 4.18 2.71 2.65
N ASN A 9 4.66 3.81 3.24
CA ASN A 9 4.99 3.84 4.67
C ASN A 9 3.76 3.63 5.57
N ASP A 10 2.59 4.14 5.17
CA ASP A 10 1.34 3.90 5.89
C ASP A 10 0.93 2.41 5.86
N ILE A 11 1.05 1.77 4.69
CA ILE A 11 0.79 0.32 4.55
C ILE A 11 1.82 -0.50 5.34
N GLU A 12 3.10 -0.13 5.29
CA GLU A 12 4.17 -0.78 6.05
C GLU A 12 3.88 -0.73 7.56
N ARG A 13 3.39 0.41 8.05
CA ARG A 13 2.97 0.56 9.45
C ARG A 13 1.81 -0.37 9.80
N LEU A 14 0.82 -0.53 8.92
CA LEU A 14 -0.30 -1.46 9.11
C LEU A 14 0.17 -2.92 9.12
N ILE A 15 1.12 -3.28 8.25
CA ILE A 15 1.76 -4.61 8.24
C ILE A 15 2.49 -4.85 9.58
N ARG A 16 3.28 -3.88 10.05
CA ARG A 16 4.00 -3.97 11.33
C ARG A 16 3.06 -4.06 12.54
N GLN A 17 1.88 -3.46 12.45
CA GLN A 17 0.83 -3.56 13.46
C GLN A 17 0.06 -4.89 13.40
N GLY A 18 0.33 -5.75 12.41
CA GLY A 18 -0.29 -7.06 12.25
C GLY A 18 -1.70 -7.04 11.64
N VAL A 19 -2.08 -5.91 11.01
CA VAL A 19 -3.36 -5.77 10.27
C VAL A 19 -3.32 -6.59 8.99
N TYR A 20 -2.17 -6.58 8.30
CA TYR A 20 -1.88 -7.45 7.18
C TYR A 20 -0.79 -8.43 7.62
N ARG A 21 -1.13 -9.72 7.74
CA ARG A 21 -0.15 -10.74 8.12
C ARG A 21 0.49 -11.32 6.86
N HIS A 22 1.67 -11.90 7.04
CA HIS A 22 2.32 -12.65 5.98
C HIS A 22 1.39 -13.79 5.52
N GLY A 23 1.12 -13.83 4.21
CA GLY A 23 0.17 -14.77 3.60
C GLY A 23 -1.24 -14.22 3.41
N ASP A 24 -1.60 -13.09 4.06
CA ASP A 24 -2.87 -12.42 3.79
C ASP A 24 -2.83 -11.73 2.43
N ARG A 25 -3.94 -11.79 1.70
CA ARG A 25 -4.09 -11.02 0.47
C ARG A 25 -4.23 -9.54 0.81
N VAL A 26 -3.25 -8.74 0.42
CA VAL A 26 -3.37 -7.28 0.40
C VAL A 26 -4.53 -6.86 -0.51
N PRO A 27 -5.19 -5.70 -0.23
CA PRO A 27 -6.25 -5.19 -1.07
C PRO A 27 -5.77 -5.02 -2.51
N SER A 28 -6.63 -5.32 -3.48
CA SER A 28 -6.31 -5.06 -4.89
C SER A 28 -6.03 -3.58 -5.13
N VAL A 29 -5.24 -3.27 -6.17
CA VAL A 29 -4.89 -1.88 -6.51
C VAL A 29 -6.15 -1.01 -6.69
N ARG A 30 -7.23 -1.58 -7.26
CA ARG A 30 -8.52 -0.87 -7.41
C ARG A 30 -9.21 -0.62 -6.07
N GLN A 31 -9.25 -1.62 -5.19
CA GLN A 31 -9.84 -1.46 -3.85
C GLN A 31 -9.07 -0.44 -3.01
N ALA A 32 -7.75 -0.51 -2.98
CA ALA A 32 -6.91 0.45 -2.28
C ALA A 32 -7.06 1.87 -2.85
N SER A 33 -7.14 2.00 -4.19
CA SER A 33 -7.40 3.28 -4.85
C SER A 33 -8.75 3.88 -4.41
N GLN A 34 -9.81 3.07 -4.36
CA GLN A 34 -11.14 3.53 -3.90
C GLN A 34 -11.17 3.86 -2.41
N GLN A 35 -10.61 2.99 -1.56
CA GLN A 35 -10.59 3.16 -0.11
C GLN A 35 -9.81 4.40 0.32
N HIS A 36 -8.65 4.61 -0.29
CA HIS A 36 -7.76 5.72 0.04
C HIS A 36 -7.96 6.96 -0.85
N ARG A 37 -8.89 6.90 -1.82
CA ARG A 37 -9.19 7.96 -2.80
C ARG A 37 -7.95 8.53 -3.49
N ILE A 38 -7.02 7.65 -3.86
CA ILE A 38 -5.79 7.99 -4.57
C ILE A 38 -5.77 7.29 -5.93
N SER A 39 -4.96 7.80 -6.87
CA SER A 39 -4.87 7.20 -8.20
C SER A 39 -4.34 5.77 -8.14
N ILE A 40 -4.82 4.91 -9.05
CA ILE A 40 -4.34 3.54 -9.24
C ILE A 40 -2.82 3.52 -9.42
N THR A 41 -2.26 4.48 -10.17
CA THR A 41 -0.81 4.60 -10.38
C THR A 41 -0.05 4.87 -9.09
N THR A 42 -0.59 5.68 -8.18
CA THR A 42 0.02 5.94 -6.87
C THR A 42 0.04 4.67 -6.01
N VAL A 43 -1.06 3.92 -6.01
CA VAL A 43 -1.16 2.64 -5.28
C VAL A 43 -0.17 1.63 -5.85
N LEU A 44 -0.10 1.50 -7.18
CA LEU A 44 0.82 0.60 -7.85
C LEU A 44 2.27 0.92 -7.48
N HIS A 45 2.69 2.19 -7.56
CA HIS A 45 4.04 2.60 -7.16
C HIS A 45 4.34 2.32 -5.68
N ALA A 46 3.36 2.48 -4.80
CA ALA A 46 3.53 2.16 -3.39
C ALA A 46 3.71 0.67 -3.14
N TYR A 47 2.92 -0.18 -3.82
CA TYR A 47 3.05 -1.63 -3.72
C TYR A 47 4.39 -2.12 -4.29
N LEU A 48 4.81 -1.61 -5.45
CA LEU A 48 6.13 -1.91 -6.02
C LEU A 48 7.26 -1.47 -5.09
N LEU A 49 7.12 -0.30 -4.43
CA LEU A 49 8.11 0.16 -3.47
C LEU A 49 8.19 -0.76 -2.25
N LEU A 50 7.06 -1.25 -1.76
CA LEU A 50 7.01 -2.22 -0.65
C LEU A 50 7.59 -3.58 -1.03
N GLU A 51 7.40 -4.03 -2.26
CA GLU A 51 7.99 -5.28 -2.78
C GLU A 51 9.52 -5.17 -2.95
N SER A 52 10.03 -3.97 -3.23
CA SER A 52 11.47 -3.70 -3.35
C SER A 52 12.21 -3.50 -2.03
N ARG A 53 11.51 -3.52 -0.89
CA ARG A 53 12.07 -3.32 0.46
C ARG A 53 12.22 -4.65 1.19
#